data_AF-A0A0U2WCG9-F1
#
_entry.id   AF-A0A0U2WCG9-F1
#
_cell.length_a   1.000
_cell.length_b   1.000
_cell.length_c   1.000
_cell.angle_alpha   90.00
_cell.angle_beta   90.00
_cell.angle_gamma   90.00
#
_symmetry.space_group_name_H-M   'P 1'
#
loop_
_entity.id
_entity.type
_entity.pdbx_description
1 polymer ?
#
loop_
_entity_poly.entity_id
_entity_poly.type
_entity_poly.pdbx_seq_one_letter_code
_entity_poly.pdbx_strand_id
1 'polypeptide(L)'
;MKTKSIYFLFGVFASAFLKSLFMAVTYPSKSDYILFHSEGKPHLFFIFLGTLLLLDALVIWFILRPKAIGFWLALASIAVSKLEEFTALQIALRNNDLIKQLFIEQREARGRPMDDNALRMTDVLFSPTGLYAGFFLMLAGSLLVLLVLWRNRDYFFKSYIWR
;
A
#
# COMPACT_ATOMS: atom_id res chain seq x y z
N MET A 1 -15.83 -20.47 -11.52
CA MET A 1 -14.55 -19.82 -11.12
C MET A 1 -14.68 -18.53 -10.31
N LYS A 2 -15.88 -17.93 -10.14
CA LYS A 2 -16.03 -16.59 -9.51
C LYS A 2 -15.65 -16.53 -8.01
N THR A 3 -15.93 -17.58 -7.23
CA THR A 3 -15.82 -17.53 -5.76
C THR A 3 -14.38 -17.36 -5.27
N LYS A 4 -13.40 -18.06 -5.86
CA LYS A 4 -11.99 -17.99 -5.44
C LYS A 4 -11.40 -16.60 -5.65
N SER A 5 -11.75 -15.94 -6.76
CA SER A 5 -11.25 -14.61 -7.09
C SER A 5 -11.85 -13.51 -6.19
N ILE A 6 -13.10 -13.67 -5.75
CA ILE A 6 -13.70 -12.76 -4.76
C ILE A 6 -13.03 -12.94 -3.38
N TYR A 7 -12.76 -14.17 -2.95
CA TYR A 7 -11.99 -14.41 -1.71
C TYR A 7 -10.57 -13.85 -1.78
N PHE A 8 -9.93 -13.93 -2.95
CA PHE A 8 -8.64 -13.26 -3.17
C PHE A 8 -8.76 -11.74 -2.99
N LEU A 9 -9.75 -11.09 -3.62
CA LEU A 9 -9.98 -9.65 -3.44
C LEU A 9 -10.26 -9.31 -1.97
N PHE A 10 -11.10 -10.10 -1.31
CA PHE A 10 -11.36 -9.95 0.13
C PHE A 10 -10.06 -10.00 0.93
N GLY A 11 -9.22 -11.00 0.68
CA GLY A 11 -7.94 -11.15 1.37
C GLY A 11 -7.00 -9.96 1.13
N VAL A 12 -6.94 -9.44 -0.10
CA VAL A 12 -6.12 -8.29 -0.45
C VAL A 12 -6.59 -7.03 0.30
N PHE A 13 -7.87 -6.69 0.21
CA PHE A 13 -8.40 -5.49 0.88
C PHE A 13 -8.43 -5.63 2.41
N ALA A 14 -8.70 -6.81 2.94
CA ALA A 14 -8.60 -7.09 4.37
C ALA A 14 -7.17 -6.93 4.89
N SER A 15 -6.18 -7.43 4.14
CA SER A 15 -4.77 -7.25 4.49
C SER A 15 -4.35 -5.78 4.42
N ALA A 16 -4.78 -5.04 3.39
CA ALA A 16 -4.52 -3.60 3.27
C ALA A 16 -5.13 -2.81 4.44
N PHE A 17 -6.39 -3.09 4.78
CA PHE A 17 -7.06 -2.48 5.93
C PHE A 17 -6.32 -2.75 7.25
N LEU A 18 -5.94 -4.00 7.50
CA LEU A 18 -5.17 -4.37 8.70
C LEU A 18 -3.80 -3.70 8.74
N LYS A 19 -3.11 -3.58 7.59
CA LYS A 19 -1.84 -2.85 7.47
C LYS A 19 -2.04 -1.37 7.85
N SER A 20 -3.08 -0.73 7.34
CA SER A 20 -3.43 0.66 7.66
C SER A 20 -3.78 0.85 9.13
N LEU A 21 -4.56 -0.06 9.73
CA LEU A 21 -4.82 -0.03 11.18
C LEU A 21 -3.54 -0.13 12.00
N PHE A 22 -2.67 -1.08 11.65
CA PHE A 22 -1.39 -1.25 12.33
C PHE A 22 -0.50 -0.01 12.18
N MET A 23 -0.46 0.58 10.98
CA MET A 23 0.22 1.85 10.75
C MET A 23 -0.35 2.97 11.61
N ALA A 24 -1.67 3.08 11.76
CA ALA A 24 -2.28 4.13 12.59
C ALA A 24 -1.89 4.03 14.07
N VAL A 25 -1.70 2.82 14.59
CA VAL A 25 -1.29 2.61 15.99
C VAL A 25 0.22 2.80 16.17
N THR A 26 1.02 2.40 15.19
CA THR A 26 2.49 2.39 15.29
C THR A 26 3.16 3.45 14.43
N TYR A 27 2.42 4.50 14.05
CA TYR A 27 2.88 5.50 13.08
C TYR A 27 4.21 6.18 13.43
N PRO A 28 4.57 6.48 14.70
CA PRO A 28 5.79 7.22 14.98
C PRO A 28 7.06 6.47 14.55
N SER A 29 7.00 5.14 14.43
CA SER A 29 8.12 4.29 14.01
C SER A 29 8.02 3.81 12.56
N LYS A 30 7.05 4.30 11.78
CA LYS A 30 6.91 3.94 10.36
C LYS A 30 7.79 4.81 9.48
N SER A 31 8.49 4.17 8.56
CA SER A 31 9.29 4.83 7.52
C SER A 31 8.50 5.90 6.79
N ASP A 32 7.25 5.61 6.46
CA ASP A 32 6.41 6.49 5.65
C ASP A 32 6.09 7.76 6.43
N TYR A 33 5.69 7.65 7.69
CA TYR A 33 5.47 8.81 8.56
C TYR A 33 6.74 9.63 8.73
N ILE A 34 7.89 9.00 8.98
CA ILE A 34 9.17 9.69 9.16
C ILE A 34 9.55 10.45 7.89
N LEU A 35 9.31 9.87 6.71
CA LEU A 35 9.57 10.53 5.42
C LEU A 35 8.67 11.75 5.20
N PHE A 36 7.37 11.63 5.45
CA PHE A 36 6.47 12.77 5.34
C PHE A 36 6.80 13.85 6.38
N HIS A 37 7.25 13.44 7.57
CA HIS A 37 7.65 14.34 8.64
C HIS A 37 8.95 15.08 8.31
N SER A 38 9.95 14.43 7.71
CA SER A 38 11.22 15.07 7.34
C SER A 38 11.06 16.18 6.31
N GLU A 39 10.03 16.10 5.47
CA GLU A 39 9.65 17.14 4.50
C GLU A 39 8.69 18.20 5.09
N GLY A 40 8.43 18.17 6.39
CA GLY A 40 7.51 19.10 7.06
C GLY A 40 6.04 18.90 6.67
N LYS A 41 5.67 17.74 6.15
CA LYS A 41 4.31 17.42 5.67
C LYS A 41 3.67 16.20 6.37
N PRO A 42 3.74 16.07 7.71
CA PRO A 42 3.18 14.90 8.41
C PRO A 42 1.66 14.77 8.25
N HIS A 43 0.95 15.86 7.96
CA HIS A 43 -0.49 15.84 7.71
C HIS A 43 -0.86 15.03 6.46
N LEU A 44 -0.01 15.00 5.42
CA LEU A 44 -0.26 14.21 4.20
C LEU A 44 -0.28 12.72 4.50
N PHE A 45 0.59 12.25 5.39
CA PHE A 45 0.57 10.86 5.86
C PHE A 45 -0.79 10.50 6.46
N PHE A 46 -1.32 11.33 7.36
CA PHE A 46 -2.62 11.06 7.99
C PHE A 46 -3.80 11.15 7.01
N ILE A 47 -3.75 12.05 6.03
CA ILE A 47 -4.75 12.14 4.97
C ILE A 47 -4.77 10.85 4.15
N PHE A 48 -3.61 10.37 3.70
CA PHE A 48 -3.53 9.11 2.97
C PHE A 48 -3.97 7.92 3.81
N LEU A 49 -3.44 7.80 5.02
CA LEU A 49 -3.74 6.70 5.92
C LEU A 49 -5.23 6.63 6.25
N GLY A 50 -5.84 7.76 6.62
CA GLY A 50 -7.27 7.83 6.92
C GLY A 50 -8.14 7.53 5.70
N THR A 51 -7.76 8.05 4.53
CA THR A 51 -8.48 7.79 3.27
C THR A 51 -8.42 6.31 2.89
N LEU A 52 -7.24 5.69 2.94
CA LEU A 52 -7.06 4.28 2.63
C LEU A 52 -7.80 3.38 3.62
N LEU A 53 -7.72 3.67 4.92
CA LEU A 53 -8.43 2.91 5.94
C LEU A 53 -9.94 2.92 5.71
N LEU A 54 -10.53 4.08 5.40
CA LEU A 54 -11.95 4.20 5.09
C LEU A 54 -12.32 3.49 3.78
N LEU A 55 -11.54 3.69 2.72
CA LEU A 55 -11.81 3.07 1.43
C LEU A 55 -11.72 1.54 1.53
N ASP A 56 -10.67 0.99 2.14
CA ASP A 56 -10.49 -0.46 2.28
C ASP A 56 -11.60 -1.08 3.13
N ALA A 57 -12.00 -0.43 4.24
CA ALA A 57 -13.14 -0.88 5.05
C ALA A 57 -14.44 -0.92 4.25
N LEU A 58 -14.72 0.12 3.46
CA LEU A 58 -15.91 0.18 2.60
C LEU A 58 -15.85 -0.87 1.49
N VAL A 59 -14.68 -1.11 0.90
CA VAL A 59 -14.49 -2.14 -0.12
C VAL A 59 -14.75 -3.53 0.46
N ILE A 60 -14.20 -3.85 1.64
CA ILE A 60 -14.49 -5.11 2.34
C ILE A 60 -16.00 -5.25 2.57
N TRP A 61 -16.66 -4.21 3.06
CA TRP A 61 -18.09 -4.20 3.28
C TRP A 61 -18.87 -4.49 1.98
N PHE A 62 -18.50 -3.86 0.87
CA PHE A 62 -19.15 -4.08 -0.43
C PHE A 62 -18.69 -5.36 -1.15
N ILE A 63 -17.60 -5.98 -0.74
CA ILE A 63 -17.29 -7.36 -1.17
C ILE A 63 -18.26 -8.33 -0.48
N LEU A 64 -18.57 -8.13 0.81
CA LEU A 64 -19.53 -8.96 1.54
C LEU A 64 -20.99 -8.68 1.13
N ARG A 65 -21.30 -7.43 0.78
CA ARG A 65 -22.62 -6.96 0.35
C ARG A 65 -22.50 -6.26 -1.01
N PRO A 66 -22.42 -7.02 -2.11
CA PRO A 66 -22.11 -6.48 -3.44
C PRO A 66 -23.08 -5.39 -3.87
N LYS A 67 -22.53 -4.21 -4.16
CA LYS A 67 -23.20 -3.10 -4.83
C LYS A 67 -22.25 -2.46 -5.84
N ALA A 68 -22.79 -1.81 -6.87
CA ALA A 68 -22.00 -1.17 -7.92
C ALA A 68 -20.98 -0.15 -7.37
N ILE A 69 -21.34 0.57 -6.31
CA ILE A 69 -20.44 1.52 -5.62
C ILE A 69 -19.16 0.85 -5.10
N GLY A 70 -19.21 -0.42 -4.69
CA GLY A 70 -18.05 -1.16 -4.18
C GLY A 70 -16.95 -1.35 -5.21
N PHE A 71 -17.31 -1.51 -6.49
CA PHE A 71 -16.35 -1.59 -7.58
C PHE A 71 -15.58 -0.27 -7.74
N TRP A 72 -16.27 0.86 -7.71
CA TRP A 72 -15.66 2.19 -7.82
C TRP A 72 -14.80 2.53 -6.61
N LEU A 73 -15.24 2.15 -5.41
CA LEU A 73 -14.46 2.31 -4.19
C LEU A 73 -13.18 1.47 -4.21
N ALA A 74 -13.23 0.25 -4.78
CA ALA A 74 -12.05 -0.58 -4.95
C ALA A 74 -11.04 0.03 -5.94
N LEU A 75 -11.52 0.59 -7.05
CA LEU A 75 -10.67 1.36 -7.96
C LEU A 75 -10.08 2.60 -7.29
N ALA A 76 -10.87 3.33 -6.52
CA ALA A 76 -10.42 4.50 -5.79
C ALA A 76 -9.35 4.15 -4.74
N SER A 77 -9.55 3.09 -3.96
CA SER A 77 -8.55 2.59 -2.99
C SER A 77 -7.22 2.31 -3.69
N ILE A 78 -7.24 1.55 -4.78
CA ILE A 78 -6.04 1.22 -5.54
C ILE A 78 -5.37 2.51 -6.07
N ALA A 79 -6.13 3.44 -6.64
CA ALA A 79 -5.60 4.69 -7.17
C ALA A 79 -4.97 5.56 -6.07
N VAL A 80 -5.64 5.73 -4.92
CA VAL A 80 -5.12 6.48 -3.77
C VAL A 80 -3.86 5.82 -3.22
N SER A 81 -3.83 4.49 -3.12
CA SER A 81 -2.64 3.75 -2.67
C SER A 81 -1.46 3.98 -3.62
N LYS A 82 -1.68 3.97 -4.94
CA LYS A 82 -0.60 4.28 -5.89
C LYS A 82 -0.14 5.72 -5.81
N LEU A 83 -1.05 6.66 -5.54
CA LEU A 83 -0.70 8.07 -5.36
C LEU A 83 0.13 8.30 -4.08
N GLU A 84 -0.23 7.62 -3.00
CA GLU A 84 0.53 7.61 -1.75
C GLU A 84 1.94 7.02 -1.95
N GLU A 85 2.03 5.81 -2.51
CA GLU A 85 3.32 5.16 -2.82
C GLU A 85 4.19 6.02 -3.76
N PHE A 86 3.59 6.64 -4.77
CA PHE A 86 4.31 7.54 -5.67
C PHE A 86 4.82 8.79 -4.93
N THR A 87 4.01 9.37 -4.05
CA THR A 87 4.41 10.52 -3.24
C THR A 87 5.56 10.14 -2.31
N ALA A 88 5.46 8.99 -1.63
CA ALA A 88 6.52 8.45 -0.78
C ALA A 88 7.81 8.19 -1.60
N LEU A 89 7.70 7.66 -2.82
CA LEU A 89 8.84 7.49 -3.73
C LEU A 89 9.49 8.84 -4.09
N GLN A 90 8.69 9.88 -4.38
CA GLN A 90 9.24 11.19 -4.72
C GLN A 90 9.97 11.85 -3.54
N ILE A 91 9.51 11.60 -2.31
CA ILE A 91 10.19 12.04 -1.10
C ILE A 91 11.45 11.19 -0.87
N ALA A 92 11.34 9.88 -1.08
CA ALA A 92 12.43 8.93 -0.95
C ALA A 92 13.62 9.28 -1.83
N LEU A 93 13.38 9.54 -3.11
CA LEU A 93 14.42 9.88 -4.08
C LEU A 93 15.19 11.16 -3.72
N ARG A 94 14.57 12.09 -2.98
CA ARG A 94 15.20 13.32 -2.48
C ARG A 94 15.99 13.09 -1.20
N ASN A 95 15.61 12.07 -0.42
CA ASN A 95 16.15 11.78 0.92
C ASN A 95 16.66 10.33 1.00
N ASN A 96 17.45 9.89 0.00
CA ASN A 96 17.91 8.50 -0.08
C ASN A 96 18.70 8.07 1.18
N ASP A 97 19.52 8.97 1.73
CA ASP A 97 20.33 8.67 2.91
C ASP A 97 19.47 8.45 4.16
N LEU A 98 18.40 9.22 4.33
CA LEU A 98 17.45 9.05 5.43
C LEU A 98 16.79 7.67 5.38
N ILE A 99 16.36 7.21 4.20
CA ILE A 99 15.72 5.90 4.08
C ILE A 99 16.71 4.77 4.35
N LYS A 100 17.94 4.88 3.86
CA LYS A 100 18.99 3.92 4.16
C LYS A 100 19.22 3.82 5.67
N GLN A 101 19.34 4.95 6.35
CA GLN A 101 19.52 4.99 7.81
C GLN A 101 18.32 4.35 8.53
N LEU A 102 17.09 4.72 8.18
CA LEU A 102 15.89 4.13 8.76
C LEU A 102 15.81 2.62 8.55
N PHE A 103 16.23 2.13 7.38
CA PHE A 103 16.29 0.70 7.12
C PHE A 103 17.35 -0.01 7.98
N ILE A 104 18.53 0.59 8.13
CA ILE A 104 19.61 0.07 8.98
C ILE A 104 19.14 0.00 10.43
N GLU A 105 18.65 1.11 10.98
CA GLU A 105 18.13 1.20 12.35
C GLU A 105 17.02 0.18 12.61
N GLN A 106 16.04 0.05 11.70
CA GLN A 106 14.97 -0.94 11.84
C GLN A 106 15.48 -2.37 11.81
N ARG A 107 16.54 -2.65 11.06
CA ARG A 107 17.12 -3.99 10.96
C ARG A 107 17.93 -4.33 12.21
N GLU A 108 18.71 -3.39 12.70
CA GLU A 108 19.46 -3.50 13.95
C GLU A 108 18.53 -3.66 15.15
N ALA A 109 17.43 -2.91 15.20
CA ALA A 109 16.39 -3.05 16.22
C ALA A 109 15.73 -4.45 16.23
N ARG A 110 15.81 -5.19 15.13
CA ARG A 110 15.33 -6.59 15.03
C ARG A 110 16.43 -7.62 15.32
N GLY A 111 17.58 -7.19 15.85
CA GLY A 111 18.71 -8.07 16.17
C GLY A 111 19.41 -8.63 14.93
N ARG A 112 19.32 -7.96 13.79
CA ARG A 112 19.95 -8.39 12.53
C ARG A 112 21.02 -7.37 12.12
N PRO A 113 22.25 -7.49 12.64
CA PRO A 113 23.31 -6.54 12.34
C PRO A 113 23.61 -6.48 10.84
N MET A 114 24.12 -5.34 10.39
CA MET A 114 24.55 -5.12 9.02
C MET A 114 25.98 -5.61 8.84
N ASP A 115 26.16 -6.67 8.06
CA ASP A 115 27.47 -7.04 7.55
C ASP A 115 27.81 -6.27 6.25
N ASP A 116 29.06 -6.34 5.80
CA ASP A 116 29.52 -5.62 4.61
C ASP A 116 28.71 -5.97 3.34
N ASN A 117 28.19 -7.20 3.26
CA ASN A 117 27.34 -7.62 2.15
C ASN A 117 25.95 -6.99 2.23
N ALA A 118 25.34 -6.95 3.41
CA ALA A 118 24.04 -6.33 3.65
C ALA A 118 24.10 -4.81 3.43
N LEU A 119 25.20 -4.14 3.78
CA LEU A 119 25.43 -2.73 3.48
C LEU A 119 25.47 -2.47 1.97
N ARG A 120 26.29 -3.23 1.23
CA ARG A 120 26.35 -3.12 -0.25
C ARG A 120 24.99 -3.35 -0.91
N MET A 121 24.23 -4.31 -0.40
CA MET A 121 22.90 -4.63 -0.91
C MET A 121 21.90 -3.50 -0.59
N THR A 122 22.00 -2.90 0.59
CA THR A 122 21.23 -1.71 0.99
C THR A 122 21.52 -0.53 0.05
N ASP A 123 22.78 -0.31 -0.32
CA ASP A 123 23.13 0.75 -1.27
C ASP A 123 22.50 0.56 -2.65
N VAL A 124 22.43 -0.68 -3.14
CA VAL A 124 21.76 -1.00 -4.40
C VAL A 124 20.25 -0.82 -4.27
N LEU A 125 19.63 -1.30 -3.19
CA LEU A 125 18.18 -1.23 -2.97
C LEU A 125 17.66 0.21 -2.87
N PHE A 126 18.40 1.07 -2.18
CA PHE A 126 18.03 2.49 -1.99
C PHE A 126 18.74 3.43 -2.98
N SER A 127 19.33 2.89 -4.04
CA SER A 127 19.70 3.68 -5.21
C SER A 127 18.44 4.15 -5.96
N PRO A 128 18.50 5.23 -6.77
CA PRO A 128 17.35 5.66 -7.55
C PRO A 128 16.76 4.54 -8.43
N THR A 129 17.62 3.74 -9.06
CA THR A 129 17.20 2.59 -9.87
C THR A 129 16.53 1.51 -9.03
N GLY A 130 17.06 1.21 -7.83
CA GLY A 130 16.46 0.29 -6.87
C GLY A 130 15.08 0.72 -6.40
N LEU A 131 14.93 2.01 -6.05
CA LEU A 131 13.65 2.58 -5.62
C LEU A 131 12.60 2.55 -6.73
N TYR A 132 12.97 2.94 -7.96
CA TYR A 132 12.06 2.83 -9.10
C TYR A 132 11.68 1.37 -9.39
N ALA A 133 12.64 0.44 -9.35
CA ALA A 133 12.36 -0.98 -9.55
C ALA A 133 11.38 -1.52 -8.51
N GLY A 134 11.57 -1.16 -7.23
CA GLY A 134 10.65 -1.51 -6.15
C GLY A 134 9.24 -0.97 -6.39
N PHE A 135 9.11 0.29 -6.80
CA PHE A 135 7.83 0.90 -7.14
C PHE A 135 7.16 0.22 -8.34
N PHE A 136 7.89 -0.09 -9.41
CA PHE A 136 7.32 -0.79 -10.58
C PHE A 136 6.89 -2.22 -10.26
N LEU A 137 7.60 -2.92 -9.36
CA LEU A 137 7.17 -4.22 -8.85
C LEU A 137 5.85 -4.10 -8.07
N MET A 138 5.70 -3.08 -7.22
CA MET A 138 4.44 -2.81 -6.51
C MET A 138 3.30 -2.44 -7.48
N LEU A 139 3.58 -1.65 -8.52
CA LEU A 139 2.61 -1.33 -9.58
C LEU A 139 2.15 -2.60 -10.32
N ALA A 140 3.07 -3.50 -10.67
CA ALA A 140 2.73 -4.77 -11.30
C ALA A 140 1.79 -5.61 -10.42
N GLY A 141 2.04 -5.66 -9.10
CA GLY A 141 1.15 -6.29 -8.13
C GLY A 141 -0.26 -5.66 -8.13
N SER A 142 -0.36 -4.34 -8.13
CA SER A 142 -1.65 -3.65 -8.20
C SER A 142 -2.37 -3.84 -9.53
N LEU A 143 -1.65 -3.95 -10.64
CA LEU A 143 -2.23 -4.30 -11.95
C LEU A 143 -2.88 -5.68 -11.91
N LEU A 144 -2.27 -6.67 -11.25
CA LEU A 144 -2.90 -7.98 -11.08
C LEU A 144 -4.21 -7.88 -10.28
N VAL A 145 -4.23 -7.09 -9.20
CA VAL A 145 -5.46 -6.86 -8.42
C VAL A 145 -6.52 -6.17 -9.28
N LEU A 146 -6.15 -5.16 -10.07
CA LEU A 146 -7.05 -4.48 -11.01
C LEU A 146 -7.62 -5.43 -12.06
N LEU A 147 -6.80 -6.31 -12.64
CA LEU A 147 -7.25 -7.31 -13.61
C LEU A 147 -8.25 -8.29 -12.98
N VAL A 148 -8.00 -8.74 -11.75
CA VAL A 148 -8.93 -9.62 -11.01
C VAL A 148 -10.22 -8.88 -10.68
N LEU A 149 -10.14 -7.63 -10.23
CA LEU A 149 -11.30 -6.78 -9.95
C LEU A 149 -12.14 -6.57 -11.21
N TRP A 150 -11.51 -6.20 -12.33
CA TRP A 150 -12.15 -5.97 -13.62
C TRP A 150 -12.85 -7.23 -14.14
N ARG A 151 -12.16 -8.37 -14.08
CA ARG A 151 -12.73 -9.68 -14.47
C ARG A 151 -13.96 -10.05 -13.63
N ASN A 152 -14.03 -9.57 -12.39
CA ASN A 152 -15.13 -9.84 -11.48
C ASN A 152 -16.10 -8.66 -11.33
N ARG A 153 -16.06 -7.64 -12.20
CA ARG A 153 -16.95 -6.47 -12.14
C ARG A 153 -18.43 -6.84 -12.02
N ASP A 154 -18.85 -7.86 -12.77
CA ASP A 154 -20.22 -8.39 -12.77
C ASP A 154 -20.73 -8.78 -11.38
N TYR A 155 -19.84 -9.17 -10.46
CA TYR A 155 -20.18 -9.48 -9.08
C TYR A 155 -20.81 -8.28 -8.36
N PHE A 156 -20.30 -7.08 -8.61
CA PHE A 156 -20.77 -5.84 -8.00
C PHE A 156 -21.97 -5.24 -8.72
N PHE A 157 -22.09 -5.47 -10.03
CA PHE A 157 -23.16 -4.88 -10.86
C PHE A 157 -24.42 -5.75 -10.96
N LYS A 158 -24.31 -7.09 -10.95
CA LYS A 158 -25.47 -7.99 -11.10
C LYS A 158 -26.24 -8.22 -9.81
N SER A 159 -25.66 -7.93 -8.65
CA SER A 159 -26.37 -7.99 -7.35
C SER A 159 -27.49 -6.96 -7.22
N TYR A 160 -27.56 -5.98 -8.12
CA TYR A 160 -28.64 -4.98 -8.18
C TYR A 160 -29.95 -5.53 -8.80
N ILE A 161 -29.93 -6.74 -9.37
CA ILE A 161 -31.06 -7.29 -10.14
C ILE A 161 -32.08 -8.02 -9.25
N TRP A 162 -31.74 -8.33 -8.00
CA TRP A 162 -32.69 -8.90 -7.06
C TRP A 162 -32.90 -7.93 -5.90
N ARG A 163 -34.12 -7.39 -5.86
CA ARG A 163 -34.69 -6.43 -4.90
C ARG A 163 -34.39 -6.78 -3.44
#